data_AF-A0A161J2Y0-F1
#
_entry.id   AF-A0A161J2Y0-F1
#
_cell.length_a   1.000
_cell.length_b   1.000
_cell.length_c   1.000
_cell.angle_alpha   90.00
_cell.angle_beta   90.00
_cell.angle_gamma   90.00
#
_symmetry.space_group_name_H-M   'P 1'
#
loop_
_entity.id
_entity.type
_entity.pdbx_description
1 polymer ?
#
loop_
_entity_poly.entity_id
_entity_poly.type
_entity_poly.pdbx_seq_one_letter_code
_entity_poly.pdbx_strand_id
1 'polypeptide(L)' 'MKNILLIVIGIGLGFAVAHQVSRTEAGSRLFADLNRTAKELGEAVSEGYHQREAELKAAIGEG' A
#
# COMPACT_ATOMS: atom_id res chain seq x y z
N MET A 1 -21.53 -6.41 -17.69
CA MET A 1 -21.75 -5.17 -16.92
C MET A 1 -22.19 -5.41 -15.47
N LYS A 2 -23.03 -6.42 -15.16
CA LYS A 2 -23.48 -6.73 -13.78
C LYS A 2 -22.32 -6.91 -12.77
N ASN A 3 -21.25 -7.59 -13.17
CA ASN A 3 -20.12 -7.89 -12.28
C ASN A 3 -19.33 -6.64 -11.90
N ILE A 4 -19.15 -5.71 -12.84
CA ILE A 4 -18.50 -4.42 -12.59
C ILE A 4 -19.36 -3.59 -11.61
N LEU A 5 -20.68 -3.60 -11.79
CA LEU A 5 -21.59 -2.92 -10.86
C LEU A 5 -21.47 -3.47 -9.44
N LEU A 6 -21.38 -4.80 -9.28
CA LEU A 6 -21.17 -5.42 -7.96
C LEU A 6 -19.83 -5.04 -7.33
N ILE A 7 -18.76 -4.96 -8.14
CA ILE A 7 -17.44 -4.49 -7.68
C ILE A 7 -17.52 -3.04 -7.19
N VAL A 8 -18.15 -2.15 -7.96
CA VAL A 8 -18.30 -0.74 -7.60
C VAL A 8 -19.11 -0.59 -6.30
N ILE A 9 -20.19 -1.36 -6.15
CA ILE A 9 -20.98 -1.38 -4.91
C ILE A 9 -20.13 -1.87 -3.73
N GLY A 10 -19.38 -2.95 -3.91
CA GLY A 10 -18.51 -3.49 -2.86
C GLY A 10 -17.43 -2.50 -2.42
N ILE A 11 -16.80 -1.82 -3.39
CA ILE A 11 -15.83 -0.75 -3.11
C ILE A 11 -16.51 0.37 -2.33
N GLY A 12 -17.65 0.89 -2.81
CA GLY A 12 -18.38 1.97 -2.14
C GLY A 12 -18.78 1.61 -0.70
N LEU A 13 -19.25 0.38 -0.49
CA LEU A 13 -19.61 -0.11 0.84
C LEU A 13 -18.38 -0.18 1.77
N GLY A 14 -17.25 -0.68 1.26
CA GLY A 14 -15.98 -0.72 2.00
C GLY A 14 -15.49 0.67 2.41
N PHE A 15 -15.58 1.65 1.50
CA PHE A 15 -15.22 3.03 1.80
C PHE A 15 -16.13 3.65 2.88
N ALA A 16 -17.43 3.39 2.83
CA ALA A 16 -18.36 3.89 3.84
C ALA A 16 -18.03 3.34 5.24
N VAL A 17 -17.72 2.05 5.34
CA VAL A 17 -17.29 1.41 6.59
C VAL A 17 -15.96 1.99 7.07
N ALA A 18 -14.97 2.10 6.18
CA ALA A 18 -13.66 2.67 6.53
C ALA A 18 -13.78 4.11 7.03
N HIS A 19 -14.64 4.93 6.41
CA HIS A 19 -14.92 6.29 6.84
C HIS A 19 -15.60 6.38 8.20
N GLN A 20 -16.46 5.42 8.54
CA GLN A 20 -17.06 5.37 9.86
C GLN A 20 -16.04 4.95 10.92
N VAL A 21 -15.20 3.96 10.62
CA VAL A 21 -14.13 3.50 11.51
C VAL A 21 -13.10 4.61 11.75
N SER A 22 -12.70 5.36 10.72
CA SER A 22 -11.69 6.42 10.82
C SER A 22 -12.13 7.62 11.69
N ARG A 23 -13.45 7.82 11.87
CA ARG A 23 -13.99 8.84 12.78
C ARG A 23 -13.85 8.49 14.26
N THR A 24 -13.51 7.25 14.59
CA THR A 24 -13.26 6.82 15.96
C THR A 24 -11.78 6.95 16.31
N GLU A 25 -11.45 7.23 17.57
CA GLU A 25 -10.04 7.29 17.99
C GLU A 25 -9.31 5.96 17.76
N ALA A 26 -9.96 4.83 18.05
CA ALA A 26 -9.39 3.51 17.86
C ALA A 26 -9.11 3.21 16.38
N GLY A 27 -10.05 3.55 15.49
CA GLY A 27 -9.87 3.38 14.06
C GLY A 27 -8.78 4.28 13.49
N SER A 28 -8.71 5.53 13.95
CA SER A 28 -7.63 6.46 13.56
C SER A 28 -6.25 5.90 13.92
N ARG A 29 -6.08 5.35 15.14
CA ARG A 29 -4.83 4.70 15.56
C ARG A 29 -4.49 3.48 14.71
N LEU A 30 -5.47 2.62 14.43
CA LEU A 30 -5.29 1.46 13.56
C LEU A 30 -4.84 1.86 12.16
N PHE A 31 -5.47 2.85 11.53
CA PHE A 31 -5.05 3.33 10.21
C PHE A 31 -3.66 3.99 10.24
N ALA A 32 -3.30 4.67 11.32
CA ALA A 32 -1.96 5.23 11.48
C ALA A 32 -0.89 4.13 11.55
N ASP A 33 -1.14 3.07 12.32
CA ASP A 33 -0.24 1.91 12.41
C ASP A 33 -0.13 1.17 11.07
N LEU A 34 -1.26 0.94 10.39
CA LEU A 34 -1.26 0.33 9.06
C LEU A 34 -0.48 1.17 8.05
N ASN A 35 -0.65 2.49 8.07
CA ASN A 35 0.07 3.40 7.18
C ASN A 35 1.57 3.37 7.44
N ARG A 36 1.98 3.32 8.72
CA ARG A 36 3.39 3.20 9.09
C ARG A 36 3.99 1.89 8.56
N THR A 37 3.35 0.76 8.83
CA THR A 37 3.82 -0.55 8.35
C THR A 37 3.89 -0.59 6.82
N ALA A 38 2.88 -0.07 6.13
CA ALA A 38 2.87 -0.03 4.67
C ALA A 38 4.02 0.80 4.10
N LYS A 39 4.35 1.93 4.76
CA LYS A 39 5.50 2.76 4.38
C LYS A 39 6.82 2.03 4.59
N GLU A 40 7.01 1.42 5.75
CA GLU A 40 8.24 0.66 6.07
C GLU A 40 8.44 -0.51 5.09
N LEU A 41 7.36 -1.24 4.77
CA LEU A 41 7.41 -2.30 3.75
C LEU A 41 7.73 -1.74 2.37
N GLY A 42 7.12 -0.63 1.98
CA GLY A 42 7.37 0.02 0.70
C GLY A 42 8.83 0.48 0.56
N GLU A 43 9.39 1.09 1.61
CA GLU A 43 10.78 1.49 1.67
C GLU A 43 11.72 0.28 1.59
N ALA A 44 11.46 -0.78 2.37
CA ALA A 44 12.27 -2.00 2.33
C ALA A 44 12.24 -2.69 0.96
N VAL A 45 11.07 -2.73 0.31
CA VAL A 45 10.92 -3.29 -1.04
C VAL A 45 11.66 -2.42 -2.05
N SER A 46 11.50 -1.10 -1.99
CA SER A 46 12.18 -0.15 -2.89
C SER A 46 13.70 -0.24 -2.75
N GLU A 47 14.21 -0.32 -1.53
CA GLU A 47 15.64 -0.48 -1.25
C GLU A 47 16.16 -1.80 -1.85
N GLY A 48 15.40 -2.89 -1.69
CA GLY A 48 15.73 -4.17 -2.31
C GLY A 48 15.80 -4.10 -3.84
N TYR A 49 14.88 -3.39 -4.50
CA TYR A 49 14.92 -3.17 -5.94
C TYR A 49 16.14 -2.33 -6.37
N HIS A 50 16.42 -1.22 -5.68
CA HIS A 50 17.58 -0.38 -5.99
C HIS A 50 18.91 -1.10 -5.74
N GLN A 51 19.00 -1.93 -4.71
CA GLN A 51 20.18 -2.75 -4.45
C GLN A 51 20.41 -3.76 -5.59
N ARG A 52 19.34 -4.38 -6.12
CA ARG A 52 19.45 -5.26 -7.29
C ARG A 52 19.80 -4.51 -8.57
N GLU A 53 19.26 -3.32 -8.77
CA GLU A 53 19.65 -2.46 -9.90
C GLU A 53 21.13 -2.05 -9.82
N ALA A 54 21.63 -1.72 -8.63
CA ALA A 54 23.03 -1.36 -8.41
C ALA A 54 23.97 -2.55 -8.62
N GLU A 55 23.60 -3.74 -8.14
CA GLU A 55 24.34 -4.99 -8.39
C GLU A 55 24.36 -5.35 -9.88
N LEU A 56 23.23 -5.19 -10.58
CA LEU A 56 23.14 -5.44 -12.01
C LEU A 56 23.98 -4.43 -12.80
N LYS A 57 23.93 -3.14 -12.45
CA LYS A 57 24.77 -2.07 -13.05
C LYS A 57 26.27 -2.32 -12.84
N ALA A 58 26.65 -2.73 -11.63
CA ALA A 58 28.03 -3.11 -11.34
C ALA A 58 28.47 -4.36 -12.12
N ALA A 59 27.59 -5.34 -12.30
CA ALA A 59 27.87 -6.57 -13.05
C ALA A 59 28.00 -6.35 -14.57
N ILE A 60 27.32 -5.35 -15.13
CA ILE A 60 27.41 -5.01 -16.56
C ILE A 60 28.55 -4.03 -16.90
N GLY A 61 29.30 -3.53 -15.91
CA GLY A 61 30.49 -2.72 -16.13
C GLY A 61 30.24 -1.29 -16.62
N GLU A 62 29.04 -0.75 -16.42
CA GLU A 62 28.76 0.69 -16.64
C GLU A 62 29.12 1.47 -15.36
N GLY A 63 30.41 1.68 -15.13
CA GLY A 63 30.97 2.46 -14.01
C GLY A 63 32.24 3.19 -14.44
#